data_AF-A0A7X7BCZ5-F1
#
_entry.id   AF-A0A7X7BCZ5-F1
#
_cell.length_a   1.000
_cell.length_b   1.000
_cell.length_c   1.000
_cell.angle_alpha   90.00
_cell.angle_beta   90.00
_cell.angle_gamma   90.00
#
_symmetry.space_group_name_H-M   'P 1'
#
loop_
_entity.id
_entity.type
_entity.pdbx_description
1 polymer ?
#
loop_
_entity_poly.entity_id
_entity_poly.type
_entity_poly.pdbx_seq_one_letter_code
_entity_poly.pdbx_strand_id
1 'polypeptide(L)'
;MRVLLTVILLFSSFTFITSCTTKDQISKIIEDELKDEILKSAEINIKDHPVTVTAFRSERSAGGIHDFYSEGDYWWPDIINPNGPYIQRDGQSNPDNFVAHRHAMIRFSTLVGNLTSAYLLTKDIKYIDAALVHIRAWLVDEETKMNPNLLYAQAIKGITTGRGIGIIDTIHLIEVVQSLIQMEKLGLLSEEDKEGTKRWFTEYLTWLTTHPNGIKEMNALNNHGTCWVMQAAIFAKYTDNKEVLEFCSNRYKTVLLQDQMERDGSFPRELRRTKPYGYSLFNLDAMTTICQILSTDDDNLWIYSTSDGKNIQKGFDFLLPFVTDKSSWRYQTDVMYWDEWPVAQPFLFFGAIGLKNETYIEVWKTLEHFPVNDEVIRNLPVRNPLIWL
;
A
#
# COMPACT_ATOMS: atom_id res chain seq x y z
N MET A 1 14.73 60.08 -57.06
CA MET A 1 13.85 59.55 -56.01
C MET A 1 14.02 58.03 -55.96
N ARG A 2 14.90 57.50 -55.10
CA ARG A 2 15.05 56.07 -54.83
C ARG A 2 14.79 55.89 -53.34
N VAL A 3 13.70 55.22 -53.00
CA VAL A 3 13.34 54.91 -51.61
C VAL A 3 14.00 53.57 -51.27
N LEU A 4 14.90 53.58 -50.29
CA LEU A 4 15.54 52.41 -49.72
C LEU A 4 14.62 51.87 -48.61
N LEU A 5 14.01 50.71 -48.80
CA LEU A 5 13.32 49.99 -47.72
C LEU A 5 14.35 49.13 -46.98
N THR A 6 14.64 49.47 -45.73
CA THR A 6 15.45 48.64 -44.84
C THR A 6 14.50 47.80 -44.01
N VAL A 7 14.49 46.48 -44.23
CA VAL A 7 13.73 45.51 -43.42
C VAL A 7 14.63 45.06 -42.28
N ILE A 8 14.29 45.41 -41.05
CA ILE A 8 14.93 44.91 -39.83
C ILE A 8 14.17 43.66 -39.38
N LEU A 9 14.81 42.50 -39.50
CA LEU A 9 14.32 41.24 -38.94
C LEU A 9 14.78 41.14 -37.47
N LEU A 10 13.83 41.32 -36.54
CA LEU A 10 14.00 41.02 -35.12
C LEU A 10 13.75 39.53 -34.89
N PHE A 11 14.79 38.76 -34.62
CA PHE A 11 14.69 37.41 -34.08
C PHE A 11 14.32 37.51 -32.59
N SER A 12 13.08 37.15 -32.22
CA SER A 12 12.73 36.89 -30.83
C SER A 12 13.09 35.45 -30.48
N SER A 13 14.13 35.27 -29.67
CA SER A 13 14.42 34.00 -29.02
C SER A 13 13.40 33.79 -27.90
N PHE A 14 12.35 33.01 -28.15
CA PHE A 14 11.49 32.48 -27.10
C PHE A 14 12.24 31.38 -26.35
N THR A 15 12.89 31.73 -25.24
CA THR A 15 13.29 30.75 -24.22
C THR A 15 12.03 30.26 -23.52
N PHE A 16 11.59 29.06 -23.85
CA PHE A 16 10.61 28.33 -23.05
C PHE A 16 11.25 27.96 -21.72
N ILE A 17 10.94 28.73 -20.66
CA ILE A 17 11.20 28.30 -19.29
C ILE A 17 10.12 27.29 -18.97
N THR A 18 10.44 26.00 -19.08
CA THR A 18 9.58 24.93 -18.55
C THR A 18 9.54 25.09 -17.03
N SER A 19 8.42 25.57 -16.50
CA SER A 19 8.18 25.58 -15.06
C SER A 19 8.04 24.14 -14.59
N CYS A 20 9.09 23.56 -13.98
CA CYS A 20 8.96 22.28 -13.28
C CYS A 20 7.92 22.43 -12.17
N THR A 21 6.96 21.50 -12.12
CA THR A 21 5.99 21.48 -11.02
C THR A 21 6.66 20.93 -9.75
N THR A 22 6.11 21.22 -8.57
CA THR A 22 6.55 20.59 -7.31
C THR A 22 6.56 19.06 -7.43
N LYS A 23 5.56 18.48 -8.11
CA LYS A 23 5.50 17.05 -8.35
C LYS A 23 6.71 16.55 -9.14
N ASP A 24 7.09 17.23 -10.23
CA ASP A 24 8.25 16.84 -11.05
C ASP A 24 9.56 16.89 -10.25
N GLN A 25 9.71 17.89 -9.38
CA GLN A 25 10.87 18.00 -8.50
C GLN A 25 10.93 16.87 -7.47
N ILE A 26 9.81 16.58 -6.79
CA ILE A 26 9.72 15.46 -5.84
C ILE A 26 9.97 14.12 -6.54
N SER A 27 9.38 13.91 -7.72
CA SER A 27 9.62 12.70 -8.51
C SER A 27 11.10 12.52 -8.82
N LYS A 28 11.78 13.60 -9.20
CA LYS A 28 13.21 13.55 -9.50
C LYS A 28 14.07 13.19 -8.28
N ILE A 29 13.73 13.74 -7.11
CA ILE A 29 14.40 13.40 -5.84
C ILE A 29 14.23 11.92 -5.52
N ILE A 30 13.02 11.39 -5.65
CA ILE A 30 12.72 9.98 -5.37
C ILE A 30 13.48 9.07 -6.35
N GLU A 31 13.51 9.41 -7.64
CA GLU A 31 14.32 8.68 -8.62
C GLU A 31 15.79 8.66 -8.22
N ASP A 32 16.37 9.82 -7.91
CA ASP A 32 17.80 9.93 -7.60
C ASP A 32 18.16 9.16 -6.31
N GLU A 33 17.29 9.13 -5.31
CA GLU A 33 17.52 8.40 -4.05
C GLU A 33 17.43 6.87 -4.24
N LEU A 34 16.48 6.38 -5.05
CA LEU A 34 16.15 4.94 -5.09
C LEU A 34 16.71 4.19 -6.29
N LYS A 35 17.12 4.90 -7.35
CA LYS A 35 17.42 4.29 -8.67
C LYS A 35 18.41 3.14 -8.58
N ASP A 36 19.52 3.30 -7.88
CA ASP A 36 20.60 2.31 -7.89
C ASP A 36 20.16 1.00 -7.23
N GLU A 37 19.46 1.06 -6.09
CA GLU A 37 18.98 -0.14 -5.40
C GLU A 37 17.79 -0.79 -6.13
N ILE A 38 16.91 0.00 -6.76
CA ILE A 38 15.84 -0.53 -7.62
C ILE A 38 16.43 -1.33 -8.77
N LEU A 39 17.40 -0.78 -9.50
CA LEU A 39 18.01 -1.47 -10.63
C LEU A 39 18.76 -2.73 -10.19
N LYS A 40 19.50 -2.65 -9.08
CA LYS A 40 20.17 -3.81 -8.49
C LYS A 40 19.19 -4.91 -8.10
N SER A 41 18.09 -4.55 -7.42
CA SER A 41 17.04 -5.49 -7.03
C SER A 41 16.36 -6.10 -8.24
N ALA A 42 16.03 -5.31 -9.26
CA ALA A 42 15.38 -5.77 -10.48
C ALA A 42 16.21 -6.78 -11.28
N GLU A 43 17.54 -6.62 -11.34
CA GLU A 43 18.45 -7.58 -11.98
C GLU A 43 18.56 -8.91 -11.23
N ILE A 44 18.23 -8.93 -9.94
CA ILE A 44 18.06 -10.16 -9.16
C ILE A 44 16.66 -10.73 -9.45
N ASN A 45 15.62 -9.89 -9.37
CA ASN A 45 14.22 -10.28 -9.49
C ASN A 45 13.85 -10.83 -10.87
N ILE A 46 14.54 -10.45 -11.96
CA ILE A 46 14.29 -11.01 -13.29
C ILE A 46 14.59 -12.52 -13.39
N LYS A 47 15.38 -13.06 -12.45
CA LYS A 47 15.76 -14.48 -12.40
C LYS A 47 14.87 -15.29 -11.46
N ASP A 48 13.96 -14.64 -10.74
CA ASP A 48 13.07 -15.27 -9.79
C ASP A 48 11.96 -16.05 -10.51
N HIS A 49 11.59 -17.20 -9.95
CA HIS A 49 10.43 -17.96 -10.40
C HIS A 49 9.17 -17.62 -9.57
N PRO A 50 7.97 -17.75 -10.14
CA PRO A 50 6.72 -17.60 -9.40
C PRO A 50 6.62 -18.57 -8.22
N VAL A 51 6.17 -18.04 -7.10
CA VAL A 51 5.80 -18.80 -5.90
C VAL A 51 4.47 -18.23 -5.45
N THR A 52 3.41 -19.04 -5.52
CA THR A 52 2.02 -18.64 -5.21
C THR A 52 1.49 -19.41 -4.00
N VAL A 53 0.21 -19.22 -3.66
CA VAL A 53 -0.46 -19.98 -2.60
C VAL A 53 -0.40 -21.50 -2.82
N THR A 54 -0.34 -21.97 -4.06
CA THR A 54 -0.33 -23.42 -4.35
C THR A 54 1.00 -24.09 -4.02
N ALA A 55 2.07 -23.31 -3.81
CA ALA A 55 3.39 -23.81 -3.45
C ALA A 55 3.48 -24.32 -2.00
N PHE A 56 2.52 -23.93 -1.15
CA PHE A 56 2.53 -24.25 0.26
C PHE A 56 1.17 -24.80 0.70
N ARG A 57 1.19 -25.66 1.73
CA ARG A 57 -0.04 -26.13 2.37
C ARG A 57 0.15 -26.23 3.86
N SER A 58 -0.77 -25.62 4.61
CA SER A 58 -0.90 -25.84 6.05
C SER A 58 -1.89 -26.97 6.29
N GLU A 59 -1.51 -27.97 7.10
CA GLU A 59 -2.43 -29.00 7.58
C GLU A 59 -3.56 -28.42 8.45
N ARG A 60 -3.37 -27.21 8.99
CA ARG A 60 -4.35 -26.49 9.81
C ARG A 60 -5.36 -25.67 8.96
N SER A 61 -5.15 -25.59 7.64
CA SER A 61 -6.07 -24.90 6.74
C SER A 61 -7.31 -25.74 6.45
N ALA A 62 -8.48 -25.09 6.48
CA ALA A 62 -9.73 -25.67 6.00
C ALA A 62 -9.97 -25.42 4.49
N GLY A 63 -9.11 -24.64 3.83
CA GLY A 63 -9.19 -24.33 2.40
C GLY A 63 -8.47 -25.33 1.50
N GLY A 64 -8.72 -25.18 0.20
CA GLY A 64 -8.02 -25.89 -0.86
C GLY A 64 -6.65 -25.28 -1.20
N ILE A 65 -5.96 -25.88 -2.17
CA ILE A 65 -4.60 -25.47 -2.57
C ILE A 65 -4.53 -24.04 -3.16
N HIS A 66 -5.63 -23.55 -3.74
CA HIS A 66 -5.75 -22.20 -4.28
C HIS A 66 -6.20 -21.16 -3.25
N ASP A 67 -6.49 -21.57 -2.01
CA ASP A 67 -7.02 -20.67 -0.99
C ASP A 67 -5.89 -20.07 -0.15
N PHE A 68 -5.92 -18.74 0.03
CA PHE A 68 -5.00 -18.08 0.93
C PHE A 68 -5.31 -18.44 2.39
N TYR A 69 -4.27 -18.80 3.15
CA TYR A 69 -4.36 -19.20 4.55
C TYR A 69 -3.31 -18.46 5.37
N SER A 70 -3.73 -17.96 6.52
CA SER A 70 -2.86 -17.41 7.54
C SER A 70 -3.49 -17.60 8.91
N GLU A 71 -2.69 -17.44 9.96
CA GLU A 71 -3.15 -17.52 11.34
C GLU A 71 -3.16 -16.15 12.01
N GLY A 72 -4.08 -15.97 12.96
CA GLY A 72 -4.18 -14.74 13.73
C GLY A 72 -2.89 -14.48 14.50
N ASP A 73 -2.20 -13.38 14.17
CA ASP A 73 -0.81 -13.17 14.55
C ASP A 73 -0.56 -13.24 16.07
N TYR A 74 -1.52 -12.73 16.84
CA TYR A 74 -1.45 -12.57 18.29
C TYR A 74 -2.17 -13.67 19.07
N TRP A 75 -2.42 -14.84 18.46
CA TRP A 75 -3.12 -15.95 19.10
C TRP A 75 -2.17 -17.08 19.45
N TRP A 76 -2.18 -17.48 20.71
CA TRP A 76 -1.23 -18.40 21.32
C TRP A 76 -1.92 -19.62 21.94
N PRO A 77 -1.26 -20.80 21.99
CA PRO A 77 -1.72 -21.90 22.80
C PRO A 77 -1.97 -21.49 24.26
N ASP A 78 -3.09 -21.95 24.83
CA ASP A 78 -3.35 -21.79 26.24
C ASP A 78 -2.49 -22.79 27.05
N ILE A 79 -1.70 -22.29 28.00
CA ILE A 79 -0.85 -23.13 28.87
C ILE A 79 -1.69 -23.95 29.87
N ILE A 80 -2.90 -23.49 30.18
CA ILE A 80 -3.81 -24.16 31.12
C ILE A 80 -4.59 -25.26 30.39
N ASN A 81 -5.06 -24.98 29.17
CA ASN A 81 -5.72 -25.96 28.31
C ASN A 81 -5.05 -26.04 26.91
N PRO A 82 -3.96 -26.81 26.76
CA PRO A 82 -3.21 -26.89 25.50
C PRO A 82 -4.02 -27.38 24.28
N ASN A 83 -5.12 -28.10 24.54
CA ASN A 83 -6.03 -28.61 23.52
C ASN A 83 -7.23 -27.67 23.26
N GLY A 84 -7.36 -26.60 24.05
CA GLY A 84 -8.43 -25.62 23.94
C GLY A 84 -8.22 -24.59 22.83
N PRO A 85 -9.15 -23.64 22.70
CA PRO A 85 -8.99 -22.48 21.82
C PRO A 85 -7.75 -21.67 22.17
N TYR A 86 -7.11 -21.07 21.16
CA TYR A 86 -6.00 -20.14 21.41
C TYR A 86 -6.49 -18.89 22.16
N ILE A 87 -5.57 -18.23 22.86
CA ILE A 87 -5.79 -16.99 23.60
C ILE A 87 -5.02 -15.83 22.98
N GLN A 88 -5.59 -14.62 23.06
CA GLN A 88 -5.00 -13.43 22.45
C GLN A 88 -3.92 -12.80 23.36
N ARG A 89 -2.79 -12.39 22.77
CA ARG A 89 -1.71 -11.61 23.38
C ARG A 89 -1.32 -10.44 22.47
N ASP A 90 -1.97 -9.29 22.65
CA ASP A 90 -1.86 -8.18 21.70
C ASP A 90 -0.41 -7.69 21.49
N GLY A 91 0.00 -7.56 20.23
CA GLY A 91 1.35 -7.14 19.84
C GLY A 91 2.45 -8.18 20.00
N GLN A 92 2.14 -9.39 20.48
CA GLN A 92 3.10 -10.49 20.60
C GLN A 92 2.81 -11.53 19.53
N SER A 93 3.58 -11.52 18.45
CA SER A 93 3.40 -12.43 17.32
C SER A 93 3.81 -13.85 17.72
N ASN A 94 2.94 -14.82 17.46
CA ASN A 94 3.23 -16.23 17.68
C ASN A 94 4.19 -16.74 16.58
N PRO A 95 5.42 -17.16 16.94
CA PRO A 95 6.41 -17.63 15.96
C PRO A 95 6.03 -18.95 15.28
N ASP A 96 5.09 -19.71 15.86
CA ASP A 96 4.63 -21.00 15.32
C ASP A 96 3.53 -20.86 14.25
N ASN A 97 3.15 -19.62 13.93
CA ASN A 97 2.15 -19.34 12.91
C ASN A 97 2.62 -19.78 11.53
N PHE A 98 1.67 -20.27 10.74
CA PHE A 98 1.88 -20.46 9.31
C PHE A 98 1.93 -19.08 8.61
N VAL A 99 3.11 -18.73 8.10
CA VAL A 99 3.38 -17.44 7.45
C VAL A 99 3.70 -17.54 5.96
N ALA A 100 3.75 -18.75 5.39
CA ALA A 100 4.26 -18.97 4.03
C ALA A 100 3.46 -18.22 2.95
N HIS A 101 2.12 -18.22 3.02
CA HIS A 101 1.31 -17.50 2.02
C HIS A 101 1.49 -15.99 2.13
N ARG A 102 1.63 -15.45 3.35
CA ARG A 102 1.93 -14.05 3.59
C ARG A 102 3.28 -13.65 3.01
N HIS A 103 4.32 -14.45 3.24
CA HIS A 103 5.65 -14.22 2.65
C HIS A 103 5.60 -14.29 1.11
N ALA A 104 4.86 -15.24 0.56
CA ALA A 104 4.66 -15.34 -0.89
C ALA A 104 3.95 -14.10 -1.46
N MET A 105 2.92 -13.59 -0.79
CA MET A 105 2.18 -12.38 -1.17
C MET A 105 3.05 -11.11 -1.10
N ILE A 106 3.82 -10.95 -0.03
CA ILE A 106 4.77 -9.84 0.13
C ILE A 106 5.82 -9.90 -0.98
N ARG A 107 6.40 -11.09 -1.22
CA ARG A 107 7.39 -11.31 -2.29
C ARG A 107 6.80 -10.97 -3.65
N PHE A 108 5.58 -11.41 -3.95
CA PHE A 108 4.89 -11.10 -5.20
C PHE A 108 4.75 -9.59 -5.41
N SER A 109 4.24 -8.89 -4.40
CA SER A 109 4.10 -7.43 -4.42
C SER A 109 5.44 -6.71 -4.63
N THR A 110 6.48 -7.08 -3.86
CA THR A 110 7.82 -6.51 -4.00
C THR A 110 8.41 -6.74 -5.38
N LEU A 111 8.31 -7.96 -5.91
CA LEU A 111 8.84 -8.30 -7.24
C LEU A 111 8.19 -7.45 -8.32
N VAL A 112 6.86 -7.41 -8.35
CA VAL A 112 6.12 -6.67 -9.38
C VAL A 112 6.41 -5.17 -9.28
N GLY A 113 6.41 -4.60 -8.07
CA GLY A 113 6.71 -3.19 -7.85
C GLY A 113 8.14 -2.81 -8.25
N ASN A 114 9.15 -3.62 -7.88
CA ASN A 114 10.55 -3.39 -8.24
C ASN A 114 10.77 -3.45 -9.75
N LEU A 115 10.26 -4.51 -10.40
CA LEU A 115 10.40 -4.71 -11.85
C LEU A 115 9.69 -3.60 -12.63
N THR A 116 8.50 -3.19 -12.20
CA THR A 116 7.78 -2.07 -12.83
C THR A 116 8.54 -0.75 -12.66
N SER A 117 9.08 -0.50 -11.45
CA SER A 117 9.91 0.68 -11.18
C SER A 117 11.17 0.71 -12.05
N ALA A 118 11.84 -0.44 -12.24
CA ALA A 118 12.99 -0.56 -13.12
C ALA A 118 12.63 -0.26 -14.58
N TYR A 119 11.48 -0.76 -15.08
CA TYR A 119 10.97 -0.37 -16.40
C TYR A 119 10.73 1.14 -16.48
N LEU A 120 10.13 1.76 -15.46
CA LEU A 120 9.89 3.21 -15.47
C LEU A 120 11.19 4.01 -15.60
N LEU A 121 12.29 3.53 -15.00
CA LEU A 121 13.62 4.15 -15.06
C LEU A 121 14.37 3.89 -16.38
N THR A 122 14.27 2.68 -16.94
CA THR A 122 15.13 2.26 -18.08
C THR A 122 14.40 2.16 -19.41
N LYS A 123 13.08 1.98 -19.37
CA LYS A 123 12.22 1.59 -20.49
C LYS A 123 12.57 0.22 -21.12
N ASP A 124 13.31 -0.62 -20.41
CA ASP A 124 13.68 -1.97 -20.88
C ASP A 124 12.56 -2.98 -20.60
N ILE A 125 11.96 -3.50 -21.66
CA ILE A 125 10.76 -4.37 -21.61
C ILE A 125 10.99 -5.67 -20.83
N LYS A 126 12.24 -6.13 -20.70
CA LYS A 126 12.57 -7.39 -20.01
C LYS A 126 12.03 -7.44 -18.57
N TYR A 127 11.92 -6.27 -17.91
CA TYR A 127 11.41 -6.17 -16.55
C TYR A 127 9.89 -6.40 -16.51
N ILE A 128 9.16 -5.90 -17.51
CA ILE A 128 7.72 -6.13 -17.62
C ILE A 128 7.43 -7.58 -17.98
N ASP A 129 8.21 -8.14 -18.90
CA ASP A 129 8.08 -9.56 -19.26
C ASP A 129 8.22 -10.45 -18.02
N ALA A 130 9.23 -10.19 -17.17
CA ALA A 130 9.39 -10.92 -15.91
C ALA A 130 8.27 -10.65 -14.91
N ALA A 131 7.80 -9.41 -14.77
CA ALA A 131 6.68 -9.08 -13.87
C ALA A 131 5.40 -9.83 -14.27
N LEU A 132 5.11 -9.92 -15.57
CA LEU A 132 3.94 -10.62 -16.10
C LEU A 132 3.97 -12.13 -15.82
N VAL A 133 5.14 -12.77 -15.76
CA VAL A 133 5.26 -14.18 -15.35
C VAL A 133 4.72 -14.38 -13.92
N HIS A 134 5.04 -13.47 -12.99
CA HIS A 134 4.51 -13.54 -11.62
C HIS A 134 3.03 -13.19 -11.53
N ILE A 135 2.58 -12.16 -12.27
CA ILE A 135 1.19 -11.71 -12.29
C ILE A 135 0.26 -12.81 -12.80
N ARG A 136 0.61 -13.44 -13.94
CA ARG A 136 -0.16 -14.56 -14.51
C ARG A 136 -0.27 -15.72 -13.52
N ALA A 137 0.85 -16.13 -12.93
CA ALA A 137 0.86 -17.23 -11.97
C ALA A 137 -0.06 -16.99 -10.77
N TRP A 138 -0.10 -15.76 -10.24
CA TRP A 138 -0.93 -15.42 -9.07
C TRP A 138 -2.41 -15.22 -9.38
N LEU A 139 -2.75 -14.69 -10.56
CA LEU A 139 -4.09 -14.15 -10.83
C LEU A 139 -4.84 -14.84 -11.97
N VAL A 140 -4.13 -15.51 -12.89
CA VAL A 140 -4.71 -15.99 -14.16
C VAL A 140 -4.52 -17.49 -14.33
N ASP A 141 -3.30 -18.01 -14.16
CA ASP A 141 -2.96 -19.39 -14.48
C ASP A 141 -3.72 -20.37 -13.57
N GLU A 142 -4.59 -21.20 -14.15
CA GLU A 142 -5.49 -22.09 -13.40
C GLU A 142 -4.78 -23.06 -12.46
N GLU A 143 -3.54 -23.46 -12.76
CA GLU A 143 -2.75 -24.37 -11.93
C GLU A 143 -2.19 -23.70 -10.68
N THR A 144 -2.01 -22.37 -10.67
CA THR A 144 -1.26 -21.66 -9.62
C THR A 144 -1.99 -20.48 -9.01
N LYS A 145 -3.07 -19.99 -9.63
CA LYS A 145 -3.77 -18.77 -9.20
C LYS A 145 -4.27 -18.88 -7.77
N MET A 146 -4.28 -17.77 -7.06
CA MET A 146 -5.01 -17.64 -5.81
C MET A 146 -6.50 -17.44 -6.10
N ASN A 147 -7.39 -18.08 -5.36
CA ASN A 147 -8.82 -17.77 -5.44
C ASN A 147 -9.08 -16.32 -4.98
N PRO A 148 -9.96 -15.55 -5.65
CA PRO A 148 -10.21 -14.14 -5.35
C PRO A 148 -11.10 -13.97 -4.09
N ASN A 149 -10.65 -14.50 -2.95
CA ASN A 149 -11.28 -14.35 -1.64
C ASN A 149 -10.29 -14.63 -0.49
N LEU A 150 -10.68 -14.25 0.74
CA LEU A 150 -9.94 -14.54 1.98
C LEU A 150 -10.83 -15.26 3.00
N LEU A 151 -11.36 -16.42 2.61
CA LEU A 151 -12.21 -17.23 3.49
C LEU A 151 -11.44 -17.80 4.70
N TYR A 152 -10.14 -18.07 4.54
CA TYR A 152 -9.32 -18.77 5.53
C TYR A 152 -8.16 -17.93 6.10
N ALA A 153 -8.27 -16.61 5.97
CA ALA A 153 -7.26 -15.68 6.48
C ALA A 153 -7.42 -15.42 7.98
N GLN A 154 -6.29 -15.35 8.68
CA GLN A 154 -6.18 -15.21 10.12
C GLN A 154 -7.09 -16.15 10.91
N ALA A 155 -7.05 -17.43 10.55
CA ALA A 155 -7.67 -18.51 11.31
C ALA A 155 -7.18 -18.52 12.77
N ILE A 156 -8.02 -19.00 13.67
CA ILE A 156 -7.68 -19.17 15.08
C ILE A 156 -8.10 -20.56 15.51
N LYS A 157 -7.13 -21.35 15.98
CA LYS A 157 -7.37 -22.71 16.46
C LYS A 157 -8.48 -22.73 17.51
N GLY A 158 -9.49 -23.57 17.28
CA GLY A 158 -10.63 -23.76 18.19
C GLY A 158 -11.67 -22.63 18.17
N ILE A 159 -11.54 -21.62 17.29
CA ILE A 159 -12.49 -20.49 17.23
C ILE A 159 -13.05 -20.29 15.82
N THR A 160 -12.20 -20.13 14.82
CA THR A 160 -12.64 -19.84 13.44
C THR A 160 -11.64 -20.30 12.40
N THR A 161 -12.12 -20.68 11.21
CA THR A 161 -11.29 -21.03 10.05
C THR A 161 -10.79 -19.81 9.28
N GLY A 162 -11.38 -18.63 9.50
CA GLY A 162 -10.96 -17.35 8.96
C GLY A 162 -11.86 -16.21 9.43
N ARG A 163 -11.47 -14.95 9.22
CA ARG A 163 -12.20 -13.77 9.72
C ARG A 163 -11.88 -12.49 8.96
N GLY A 164 -12.75 -11.48 9.11
CA GLY A 164 -12.61 -10.16 8.47
C GLY A 164 -11.22 -9.52 8.65
N ILE A 165 -10.69 -9.53 9.87
CA ILE A 165 -9.34 -9.00 10.24
C ILE A 165 -8.22 -9.57 9.36
N GLY A 166 -8.40 -10.76 8.75
CA GLY A 166 -7.45 -11.34 7.83
C GLY A 166 -7.36 -10.66 6.45
N ILE A 167 -8.28 -9.76 6.10
CA ILE A 167 -8.23 -8.97 4.86
C ILE A 167 -7.01 -8.06 4.81
N ILE A 168 -6.48 -7.68 5.97
CA ILE A 168 -5.23 -6.92 6.04
C ILE A 168 -4.03 -7.69 5.45
N ASP A 169 -4.06 -9.02 5.38
CA ASP A 169 -2.94 -9.81 4.85
C ASP A 169 -2.72 -9.60 3.34
N THR A 170 -3.69 -9.00 2.62
CA THR A 170 -3.59 -8.69 1.17
C THR A 170 -3.40 -7.23 0.84
N ILE A 171 -3.11 -6.36 1.82
CA ILE A 171 -2.78 -4.94 1.56
C ILE A 171 -1.62 -4.78 0.57
N HIS A 172 -0.78 -5.81 0.40
CA HIS A 172 0.33 -5.83 -0.55
C HIS A 172 -0.12 -5.88 -2.02
N LEU A 173 -1.34 -6.33 -2.32
CA LEU A 173 -1.88 -6.34 -3.68
C LEU A 173 -2.03 -4.92 -4.26
N ILE A 174 -2.04 -3.88 -3.42
CA ILE A 174 -2.19 -2.49 -3.91
C ILE A 174 -1.05 -2.09 -4.86
N GLU A 175 0.19 -2.54 -4.63
CA GLU A 175 1.32 -2.24 -5.53
C GLU A 175 1.32 -3.08 -6.80
N VAL A 176 0.78 -4.30 -6.73
CA VAL A 176 0.54 -5.12 -7.92
C VAL A 176 -0.46 -4.40 -8.82
N VAL A 177 -1.56 -3.92 -8.25
CA VAL A 177 -2.58 -3.18 -9.00
C VAL A 177 -2.07 -1.83 -9.50
N GLN A 178 -1.32 -1.10 -8.68
CA GLN A 178 -0.70 0.14 -9.12
C GLN A 178 0.26 -0.09 -10.29
N SER A 179 1.02 -1.19 -10.25
CA SER A 179 1.89 -1.59 -11.37
C SER A 179 1.07 -1.92 -12.62
N LEU A 180 -0.01 -2.70 -12.50
CA LEU A 180 -0.93 -3.01 -13.61
C LEU A 180 -1.54 -1.74 -14.22
N ILE A 181 -1.91 -0.76 -13.41
CA ILE A 181 -2.40 0.55 -13.89
C ILE A 181 -1.33 1.26 -14.72
N GLN A 182 -0.07 1.26 -14.27
CA GLN A 182 1.04 1.87 -15.05
C GLN A 182 1.29 1.10 -16.35
N MET A 183 1.30 -0.23 -16.30
CA MET A 183 1.46 -1.07 -17.50
C MET A 183 0.34 -0.83 -18.51
N GLU A 184 -0.92 -0.75 -18.07
CA GLU A 184 -2.06 -0.48 -18.95
C GLU A 184 -1.96 0.91 -19.59
N LYS A 185 -1.65 1.95 -18.81
CA LYS A 185 -1.47 3.32 -19.32
C LYS A 185 -0.39 3.43 -20.38
N LEU A 186 0.66 2.61 -20.26
CA LEU A 186 1.80 2.59 -21.17
C LEU A 186 1.63 1.61 -22.34
N GLY A 187 0.48 0.92 -22.44
CA GLY A 187 0.20 -0.03 -23.51
C GLY A 187 1.06 -1.29 -23.45
N LEU A 188 1.45 -1.72 -22.26
CA LEU A 188 2.38 -2.85 -22.02
C LEU A 188 1.68 -4.17 -21.72
N LEU A 189 0.35 -4.15 -21.54
CA LEU A 189 -0.46 -5.35 -21.33
C LEU A 189 -1.02 -5.85 -22.65
N SER A 190 -0.98 -7.16 -22.85
CA SER A 190 -1.83 -7.80 -23.86
C SER A 190 -3.30 -7.70 -23.45
N GLU A 191 -4.23 -7.83 -24.40
CA GLU A 191 -5.66 -7.87 -24.08
C GLU A 191 -6.00 -9.05 -23.14
N GLU A 192 -5.33 -10.21 -23.31
CA GLU A 192 -5.52 -11.37 -22.45
C GLU A 192 -5.07 -11.10 -21.00
N ASP A 193 -3.89 -10.49 -20.81
CA ASP A 193 -3.39 -10.12 -19.48
C ASP A 193 -4.33 -9.12 -18.80
N LYS A 194 -4.76 -8.10 -19.56
CA LYS A 194 -5.68 -7.07 -19.07
C LYS A 194 -7.03 -7.68 -18.67
N GLU A 195 -7.63 -8.52 -19.50
CA GLU A 195 -8.90 -9.17 -19.19
C GLU A 195 -8.78 -10.12 -18.00
N GLY A 196 -7.74 -10.96 -17.97
CA GLY A 196 -7.53 -11.94 -16.91
C GLY A 196 -7.35 -11.29 -15.54
N THR A 197 -6.49 -10.28 -15.47
CA THR A 197 -6.21 -9.56 -14.21
C THR A 197 -7.38 -8.68 -13.77
N LYS A 198 -8.05 -7.94 -14.66
CA LYS A 198 -9.27 -7.17 -14.31
C LYS A 198 -10.40 -8.06 -13.83
N ARG A 199 -10.57 -9.26 -14.42
CA ARG A 199 -11.56 -10.24 -13.97
C ARG A 199 -11.29 -10.68 -12.54
N TRP A 200 -10.05 -11.07 -12.22
CA TRP A 200 -9.67 -11.49 -10.86
C TRP A 200 -9.95 -10.39 -9.83
N PHE A 201 -9.54 -9.14 -10.10
CA PHE A 201 -9.79 -8.03 -9.19
C PHE A 201 -11.26 -7.62 -9.11
N THR A 202 -12.05 -7.82 -10.17
CA THR A 202 -13.51 -7.59 -10.13
C THR A 202 -14.20 -8.62 -9.23
N GLU A 203 -13.83 -9.90 -9.35
CA GLU A 203 -14.33 -10.97 -8.48
C GLU A 203 -13.91 -10.74 -7.02
N TYR A 204 -12.65 -10.38 -6.78
CA TYR A 204 -12.15 -10.12 -5.44
C TYR A 204 -12.82 -8.88 -4.81
N LEU A 205 -12.99 -7.80 -5.55
CA LEU A 205 -13.68 -6.60 -5.08
C LEU A 205 -15.15 -6.88 -4.77
N THR A 206 -15.81 -7.71 -5.58
CA THR A 206 -17.18 -8.16 -5.33
C THR A 206 -17.26 -8.94 -4.02
N TRP A 207 -16.35 -9.91 -3.81
CA TRP A 207 -16.26 -10.64 -2.55
C TRP A 207 -15.98 -9.70 -1.36
N LEU A 208 -15.04 -8.76 -1.51
CA LEU A 208 -14.62 -7.83 -0.48
C LEU A 208 -15.75 -6.90 -0.01
N THR A 209 -16.66 -6.53 -0.91
CA THR A 209 -17.78 -5.61 -0.64
C THR A 209 -19.07 -6.30 -0.21
N THR A 210 -19.23 -7.60 -0.48
CA THR A 210 -20.50 -8.32 -0.24
C THR A 210 -20.40 -9.43 0.81
N HIS A 211 -19.23 -10.06 0.98
CA HIS A 211 -19.08 -11.18 1.90
C HIS A 211 -19.04 -10.70 3.37
N PRO A 212 -19.59 -11.45 4.35
CA PRO A 212 -19.60 -11.06 5.76
C PRO A 212 -18.23 -10.74 6.35
N ASN A 213 -17.15 -11.40 5.91
CA ASN A 213 -15.79 -11.06 6.34
C ASN A 213 -15.36 -9.68 5.80
N GLY A 214 -15.65 -9.40 4.52
CA GLY A 214 -15.44 -8.09 3.89
C GLY A 214 -16.16 -6.98 4.62
N ILE A 215 -17.46 -7.17 4.89
CA ILE A 215 -18.30 -6.21 5.61
C ILE A 215 -17.81 -6.00 7.06
N LYS A 216 -17.34 -7.05 7.75
CA LYS A 216 -16.77 -6.92 9.10
C LYS A 216 -15.51 -6.08 9.11
N GLU A 217 -14.61 -6.29 8.14
CA GLU A 217 -13.37 -5.52 8.02
C GLU A 217 -13.65 -4.07 7.65
N MET A 218 -14.52 -3.84 6.67
CA MET A 218 -14.98 -2.51 6.27
C MET A 218 -15.44 -1.70 7.49
N ASN A 219 -16.18 -2.33 8.41
CA ASN A 219 -16.75 -1.71 9.61
C ASN A 219 -15.83 -1.74 10.85
N ALA A 220 -14.59 -2.19 10.72
CA ALA A 220 -13.62 -2.04 11.78
C ALA A 220 -13.34 -0.54 12.04
N LEU A 221 -13.20 -0.19 13.31
CA LEU A 221 -13.16 1.20 13.76
C LEU A 221 -11.73 1.78 13.85
N ASN A 222 -10.72 1.01 13.43
CA ASN A 222 -9.30 1.33 13.51
C ASN A 222 -8.65 1.14 12.12
N ASN A 223 -7.32 1.03 12.09
CA ASN A 223 -6.53 0.79 10.86
C ASN A 223 -7.07 -0.30 9.92
N HIS A 224 -7.78 -1.33 10.40
CA HIS A 224 -8.40 -2.34 9.54
C HIS A 224 -9.45 -1.74 8.57
N GLY A 225 -10.30 -0.82 9.06
CA GLY A 225 -11.28 -0.14 8.22
C GLY A 225 -10.61 0.78 7.20
N THR A 226 -9.50 1.42 7.60
CA THR A 226 -8.66 2.22 6.70
C THR A 226 -8.05 1.36 5.60
N CYS A 227 -7.42 0.24 5.95
CA CYS A 227 -6.81 -0.69 5.00
C CYS A 227 -7.85 -1.33 4.06
N TRP A 228 -9.07 -1.55 4.53
CA TRP A 228 -10.17 -1.99 3.65
C TRP A 228 -10.47 -0.94 2.58
N VAL A 229 -10.62 0.34 2.95
CA VAL A 229 -10.89 1.42 1.99
C VAL A 229 -9.73 1.61 1.02
N MET A 230 -8.49 1.55 1.52
CA MET A 230 -7.28 1.62 0.68
C MET A 230 -7.27 0.53 -0.40
N GLN A 231 -7.55 -0.73 -0.03
CA GLN A 231 -7.64 -1.85 -0.96
C GLN A 231 -8.82 -1.70 -1.94
N ALA A 232 -10.04 -1.47 -1.43
CA ALA A 232 -11.22 -1.35 -2.26
C ALA A 232 -11.11 -0.20 -3.29
N ALA A 233 -10.53 0.94 -2.89
CA ALA A 233 -10.35 2.10 -3.75
C ALA A 233 -9.42 1.80 -4.94
N ILE A 234 -8.24 1.20 -4.71
CA ILE A 234 -7.30 0.94 -5.81
C ILE A 234 -7.81 -0.19 -6.73
N PHE A 235 -8.48 -1.20 -6.17
CA PHE A 235 -9.08 -2.26 -6.98
C PHE A 235 -10.24 -1.73 -7.83
N ALA A 236 -11.07 -0.84 -7.26
CA ALA A 236 -12.13 -0.17 -8.00
C ALA A 236 -11.58 0.76 -9.09
N LYS A 237 -10.47 1.46 -8.82
CA LYS A 237 -9.78 2.29 -9.82
C LYS A 237 -9.30 1.47 -11.02
N TYR A 238 -8.73 0.29 -10.76
CA TYR A 238 -8.23 -0.58 -11.83
C TYR A 238 -9.34 -1.24 -12.65
N THR A 239 -10.44 -1.60 -11.99
CA THR A 239 -11.60 -2.26 -12.61
C THR A 239 -12.65 -1.27 -13.14
N ASP A 240 -12.34 0.04 -13.15
CA ASP A 240 -13.22 1.11 -13.60
C ASP A 240 -14.58 1.17 -12.86
N ASN A 241 -14.62 0.71 -11.59
CA ASN A 241 -15.82 0.65 -10.76
C ASN A 241 -16.07 1.98 -10.02
N LYS A 242 -16.79 2.89 -10.69
CA LYS A 242 -17.09 4.24 -10.17
C LYS A 242 -17.93 4.24 -8.90
N GLU A 243 -18.85 3.29 -8.73
CA GLU A 243 -19.72 3.19 -7.55
C GLU A 243 -18.89 2.94 -6.29
N VAL A 244 -17.94 1.99 -6.35
CA VAL A 244 -17.07 1.69 -5.22
C VAL A 244 -16.08 2.83 -4.94
N LEU A 245 -15.60 3.54 -5.98
CA LEU A 245 -14.76 4.73 -5.80
C LEU A 245 -15.49 5.84 -5.04
N GLU A 246 -16.73 6.14 -5.43
CA GLU A 246 -17.56 7.13 -4.75
C GLU A 246 -17.86 6.71 -3.30
N PHE A 247 -18.21 5.43 -3.09
CA PHE A 247 -18.39 4.88 -1.75
C PHE A 247 -17.14 5.05 -0.88
N CYS A 248 -15.95 4.75 -1.42
CA CYS A 248 -14.69 4.88 -0.70
C CYS A 248 -14.37 6.33 -0.35
N SER A 249 -14.57 7.29 -1.26
CA SER A 249 -14.36 8.73 -0.99
C SER A 249 -15.31 9.22 0.11
N ASN A 250 -16.59 8.86 0.02
CA ASN A 250 -17.59 9.21 1.03
C ASN A 250 -17.25 8.58 2.39
N ARG A 251 -16.85 7.31 2.44
CA ARG A 251 -16.46 6.62 3.68
C ARG A 251 -15.20 7.22 4.30
N TYR A 252 -14.21 7.61 3.50
CA TYR A 252 -13.03 8.32 3.99
C TYR A 252 -13.43 9.59 4.76
N LYS A 253 -14.28 10.43 4.17
CA LYS A 253 -14.72 11.70 4.76
C LYS A 253 -15.60 11.51 6.00
N THR A 254 -16.60 10.64 5.89
CA THR A 254 -17.71 10.57 6.86
C THR A 254 -17.52 9.52 7.96
N VAL A 255 -16.59 8.58 7.79
CA VAL A 255 -16.34 7.51 8.77
C VAL A 255 -14.87 7.51 9.19
N LEU A 256 -13.93 7.39 8.24
CA LEU A 256 -12.53 7.22 8.61
C LEU A 256 -11.96 8.48 9.27
N LEU A 257 -11.97 9.60 8.55
CA LEU A 257 -11.46 10.87 9.06
C LEU A 257 -12.31 11.39 10.23
N GLN A 258 -13.64 11.28 10.10
CA GLN A 258 -14.58 11.76 11.11
C GLN A 258 -14.47 11.01 12.44
N ASP A 259 -14.37 9.68 12.42
CA ASP A 259 -14.52 8.86 13.63
C ASP A 259 -13.20 8.29 14.18
N GLN A 260 -12.15 8.18 13.35
CA GLN A 260 -10.87 7.61 13.80
C GLN A 260 -9.85 8.66 14.25
N MET A 261 -9.87 9.86 13.67
CA MET A 261 -8.93 10.93 13.98
C MET A 261 -9.48 11.85 15.08
N GLU A 262 -8.64 12.34 15.98
CA GLU A 262 -8.97 13.41 16.92
C GLU A 262 -8.64 14.79 16.38
N ARG A 263 -9.12 15.85 17.05
CA ARG A 263 -8.87 17.24 16.60
C ARG A 263 -7.39 17.64 16.60
N ASP A 264 -6.54 16.93 17.32
CA ASP A 264 -5.10 17.13 17.33
C ASP A 264 -4.37 16.35 16.23
N GLY A 265 -5.08 15.53 15.44
CA GLY A 265 -4.51 14.68 14.39
C GLY A 265 -4.14 13.28 14.83
N SER A 266 -4.24 12.97 16.12
CA SER A 266 -3.94 11.64 16.64
C SER A 266 -5.00 10.60 16.26
N PHE A 267 -4.63 9.32 16.27
CA PHE A 267 -5.54 8.18 16.11
C PHE A 267 -5.63 7.38 17.42
N PRO A 268 -6.62 7.64 18.29
CA PRO A 268 -6.62 7.10 19.66
C PRO A 268 -6.66 5.58 19.75
N ARG A 269 -7.26 4.90 18.78
CA ARG A 269 -7.32 3.42 18.78
C ARG A 269 -5.97 2.80 18.46
N GLU A 270 -5.15 3.49 17.68
CA GLU A 270 -3.78 3.08 17.36
C GLU A 270 -2.85 3.38 18.55
N LEU A 271 -3.01 4.55 19.18
CA LEU A 271 -2.25 4.92 20.37
C LEU A 271 -2.50 4.04 21.61
N ARG A 272 -3.63 3.33 21.67
CA ARG A 272 -3.96 2.40 22.77
C ARG A 272 -3.39 1.00 22.59
N ARG A 273 -2.73 0.72 21.47
CA ARG A 273 -2.14 -0.60 21.18
C ARG A 273 -0.82 -0.78 21.92
N THR A 274 -0.34 -2.02 21.95
CA THR A 274 0.98 -2.37 22.52
C THR A 274 2.17 -2.00 21.61
N LYS A 275 1.90 -1.57 20.38
CA LYS A 275 2.87 -1.01 19.42
C LYS A 275 2.38 0.35 18.87
N PRO A 276 2.11 1.34 19.74
CA PRO A 276 1.36 2.52 19.35
C PRO A 276 2.10 3.40 18.34
N TYR A 277 3.44 3.35 18.29
CA TYR A 277 4.20 4.12 17.29
C TYR A 277 4.07 3.48 15.91
N GLY A 278 4.34 2.18 15.78
CA GLY A 278 4.16 1.43 14.54
C GLY A 278 2.71 1.49 14.01
N TYR A 279 1.70 1.35 14.86
CA TYR A 279 0.29 1.46 14.43
C TYR A 279 -0.08 2.88 13.97
N SER A 280 0.50 3.92 14.58
CA SER A 280 0.24 5.31 14.18
C SER A 280 0.86 5.64 12.82
N LEU A 281 2.09 5.16 12.58
CA LEU A 281 2.75 5.26 11.26
C LEU A 281 1.93 4.54 10.20
N PHE A 282 1.63 3.26 10.45
CA PHE A 282 0.90 2.40 9.53
C PHE A 282 -0.47 2.97 9.13
N ASN A 283 -1.25 3.48 10.08
CA ASN A 283 -2.57 4.03 9.78
C ASN A 283 -2.47 5.35 8.99
N LEU A 284 -1.47 6.20 9.28
CA LEU A 284 -1.27 7.44 8.53
C LEU A 284 -0.82 7.15 7.09
N ASP A 285 0.03 6.14 6.88
CA ASP A 285 0.41 5.66 5.54
C ASP A 285 -0.82 5.17 4.76
N ALA A 286 -1.70 4.40 5.40
CA ALA A 286 -2.92 3.94 4.76
C ALA A 286 -3.89 5.11 4.43
N MET A 287 -4.07 6.07 5.34
CA MET A 287 -4.90 7.26 5.11
C MET A 287 -4.40 8.13 3.95
N THR A 288 -3.09 8.34 3.87
CA THR A 288 -2.47 9.13 2.80
C THR A 288 -2.48 8.40 1.46
N THR A 289 -2.33 7.08 1.47
CA THR A 289 -2.50 6.24 0.28
C THR A 289 -3.93 6.36 -0.26
N ILE A 290 -4.95 6.39 0.61
CA ILE A 290 -6.34 6.67 0.20
C ILE A 290 -6.46 8.05 -0.46
N CYS A 291 -5.86 9.08 0.14
CA CYS A 291 -5.83 10.43 -0.44
C CYS A 291 -5.20 10.43 -1.83
N GLN A 292 -4.09 9.71 -2.02
CA GLN A 292 -3.42 9.57 -3.32
C GLN A 292 -4.29 8.86 -4.36
N ILE A 293 -5.02 7.82 -3.97
CA ILE A 293 -5.84 7.02 -4.89
C ILE A 293 -7.07 7.80 -5.36
N LEU A 294 -7.76 8.44 -4.41
CA LEU A 294 -9.14 8.95 -4.59
C LEU A 294 -9.22 10.45 -4.89
N SER A 295 -8.16 11.23 -4.61
CA SER A 295 -8.22 12.68 -4.90
C SER A 295 -8.30 12.94 -6.40
N THR A 296 -9.18 13.85 -6.79
CA THR A 296 -9.29 14.41 -8.14
C THR A 296 -9.25 15.94 -8.06
N ASP A 297 -9.25 16.61 -9.21
CA ASP A 297 -9.33 18.07 -9.25
C ASP A 297 -10.66 18.60 -8.66
N ASP A 298 -11.75 17.84 -8.82
CA ASP A 298 -13.08 18.20 -8.32
C ASP A 298 -13.31 17.77 -6.86
N ASP A 299 -12.65 16.70 -6.42
CA ASP A 299 -12.78 16.15 -5.05
C ASP A 299 -11.41 15.81 -4.47
N ASN A 300 -10.77 16.81 -3.85
CA ASN A 300 -9.42 16.69 -3.34
C ASN A 300 -9.39 16.39 -1.83
N LEU A 301 -9.04 15.16 -1.47
CA LEU A 301 -9.01 14.69 -0.08
C LEU A 301 -7.83 15.28 0.73
N TRP A 302 -6.78 15.76 0.06
CA TRP A 302 -5.62 16.39 0.72
C TRP A 302 -5.97 17.70 1.41
N ILE A 303 -6.95 18.45 0.87
CA ILE A 303 -7.40 19.73 1.41
C ILE A 303 -8.79 19.66 2.05
N TYR A 304 -9.41 18.48 2.04
CA TYR A 304 -10.70 18.25 2.69
C TYR A 304 -10.59 18.44 4.21
N SER A 305 -11.61 19.06 4.81
CA SER A 305 -11.74 19.19 6.26
C SER A 305 -13.17 18.85 6.71
N THR A 306 -13.30 18.15 7.83
CA THR A 306 -14.59 17.95 8.50
C THR A 306 -15.09 19.26 9.09
N SER A 307 -16.38 19.32 9.44
CA SER A 307 -16.99 20.51 10.06
C SER A 307 -16.38 20.87 11.42
N ASP A 308 -15.80 19.90 12.13
CA ASP A 308 -15.08 20.10 13.39
C ASP A 308 -13.55 20.22 13.24
N GLY A 309 -13.07 20.38 12.00
CA GLY A 309 -11.71 20.80 11.67
C GLY A 309 -10.67 19.67 11.56
N LYS A 310 -11.09 18.40 11.48
CA LYS A 310 -10.19 17.27 11.21
C LYS A 310 -9.83 17.25 9.73
N ASN A 311 -8.56 16.99 9.41
CA ASN A 311 -8.05 16.88 8.04
C ASN A 311 -6.74 16.07 8.04
N ILE A 312 -6.32 15.62 6.87
CA ILE A 312 -5.13 14.76 6.78
C ILE A 312 -3.85 15.48 7.22
N GLN A 313 -3.73 16.79 6.98
CA GLN A 313 -2.59 17.61 7.42
C GLN A 313 -2.39 17.56 8.94
N LYS A 314 -3.47 17.51 9.74
CA LYS A 314 -3.34 17.32 11.20
C LYS A 314 -2.66 15.99 11.57
N GLY A 315 -2.87 14.93 10.80
CA GLY A 315 -2.16 13.67 11.01
C GLY A 315 -0.65 13.82 10.84
N PHE A 316 -0.21 14.63 9.87
CA PHE A 316 1.19 15.00 9.70
C PHE A 316 1.68 15.86 10.86
N ASP A 317 0.93 16.90 11.24
CA ASP A 317 1.29 17.79 12.35
C ASP A 317 1.49 17.01 13.66
N PHE A 318 0.67 15.98 13.87
CA PHE A 318 0.79 15.09 15.03
C PHE A 318 2.03 14.20 14.97
N LEU A 319 2.25 13.50 13.84
CA LEU A 319 3.22 12.41 13.79
C LEU A 319 4.64 12.85 13.37
N LEU A 320 4.76 13.89 12.54
CA LEU A 320 6.03 14.35 11.99
C LEU A 320 7.08 14.68 13.06
N PRO A 321 6.77 15.36 14.18
CA PRO A 321 7.76 15.61 15.23
C PRO A 321 8.39 14.32 15.78
N PHE A 322 7.60 13.25 15.89
CA PHE A 322 8.08 11.95 16.39
C PHE A 322 8.82 11.13 15.34
N VAL A 323 8.61 11.40 14.05
CA VAL A 323 9.40 10.81 12.97
C VAL A 323 10.76 11.50 12.87
N THR A 324 10.79 12.82 12.97
CA THR A 324 12.02 13.61 12.95
C THR A 324 12.87 13.39 14.21
N ASP A 325 12.24 13.30 15.39
CA ASP A 325 12.90 12.98 16.65
C ASP A 325 12.10 11.94 17.43
N LYS A 326 12.45 10.67 17.23
CA LYS A 326 11.83 9.53 17.91
C LYS A 326 11.97 9.60 19.43
N SER A 327 13.00 10.25 19.97
CA SER A 327 13.19 10.40 21.41
C SER A 327 12.12 11.29 22.05
N SER A 328 11.42 12.10 21.24
CA SER A 328 10.32 12.94 21.69
C SER A 328 9.00 12.20 21.87
N TRP A 329 8.90 10.91 21.48
CA TRP A 329 7.71 10.08 21.63
C TRP A 329 7.28 9.96 23.10
N ARG A 330 6.03 10.37 23.39
CA ARG A 330 5.51 10.48 24.77
C ARG A 330 4.54 9.37 25.16
N TYR A 331 4.27 8.43 24.26
CA TYR A 331 3.38 7.29 24.51
C TYR A 331 4.20 6.04 24.84
N GLN A 332 3.52 4.90 25.02
CA GLN A 332 4.20 3.64 25.30
C GLN A 332 5.17 3.27 24.18
N THR A 333 6.30 2.70 24.56
CA THR A 333 7.25 2.08 23.65
C THR A 333 6.67 0.79 23.08
N ASP A 334 6.91 0.53 21.80
CA ASP A 334 6.47 -0.69 21.13
C ASP A 334 7.10 -1.95 21.76
N VAL A 335 6.30 -2.97 22.04
CA VAL A 335 6.73 -4.15 22.81
C VAL A 335 7.66 -5.13 22.07
N MET A 336 7.86 -5.00 20.75
CA MET A 336 8.72 -5.93 19.98
C MET A 336 9.62 -5.25 18.95
N TYR A 337 9.15 -4.21 18.26
CA TYR A 337 9.82 -3.66 17.08
C TYR A 337 10.10 -2.17 17.21
N TRP A 338 10.31 -1.69 18.44
CA TRP A 338 10.56 -0.29 18.70
C TRP A 338 11.71 0.24 17.83
N ASP A 339 12.86 -0.44 17.84
CA ASP A 339 14.08 0.02 17.18
C ASP A 339 14.02 0.01 15.64
N GLU A 340 13.04 -0.68 15.06
CA GLU A 340 12.88 -0.84 13.62
C GLU A 340 12.11 0.33 12.97
N TRP A 341 11.50 1.21 13.78
CA TRP A 341 10.76 2.38 13.32
C TRP A 341 11.49 3.70 13.60
N PRO A 342 11.21 4.78 12.87
CA PRO A 342 10.48 4.80 11.60
C PRO A 342 11.35 4.36 10.42
N VAL A 343 10.70 4.00 9.32
CA VAL A 343 11.33 3.85 8.00
C VAL A 343 10.89 4.99 7.09
N ALA A 344 11.32 5.01 5.84
CA ALA A 344 10.96 6.01 4.84
C ALA A 344 9.46 5.96 4.47
N GLN A 345 8.61 6.46 5.39
CA GLN A 345 7.18 6.23 5.38
C GLN A 345 6.47 6.86 4.18
N PRO A 346 5.50 6.16 3.56
CA PRO A 346 4.71 6.65 2.43
C PRO A 346 4.03 7.99 2.64
N PHE A 347 3.54 8.26 3.86
CA PHE A 347 2.84 9.50 4.15
C PHE A 347 3.72 10.72 3.84
N LEU A 348 5.04 10.63 4.04
CA LEU A 348 5.96 11.75 3.80
C LEU A 348 6.04 12.14 2.32
N PHE A 349 6.34 11.19 1.44
CA PHE A 349 6.49 11.51 0.02
C PHE A 349 5.13 11.81 -0.65
N PHE A 350 4.06 11.13 -0.25
CA PHE A 350 2.72 11.50 -0.71
C PHE A 350 2.31 12.88 -0.24
N GLY A 351 2.58 13.23 1.02
CA GLY A 351 2.31 14.56 1.54
C GLY A 351 3.14 15.65 0.87
N ALA A 352 4.40 15.37 0.50
CA ALA A 352 5.24 16.34 -0.19
C ALA A 352 4.59 16.80 -1.50
N ILE A 353 3.91 15.88 -2.18
CA ILE A 353 3.15 16.15 -3.42
C ILE A 353 1.77 16.73 -3.11
N GLY A 354 0.97 16.05 -2.29
CA GLY A 354 -0.44 16.37 -2.05
C GLY A 354 -0.67 17.65 -1.24
N LEU A 355 0.20 17.91 -0.26
CA LEU A 355 0.17 19.08 0.62
C LEU A 355 1.19 20.16 0.22
N LYS A 356 2.01 19.88 -0.80
CA LYS A 356 3.03 20.81 -1.34
C LYS A 356 3.98 21.33 -0.26
N ASN A 357 4.42 20.45 0.63
CA ASN A 357 5.36 20.77 1.70
C ASN A 357 6.66 19.98 1.53
N GLU A 358 7.71 20.67 1.07
CA GLU A 358 9.03 20.09 0.81
C GLU A 358 9.70 19.54 2.07
N THR A 359 9.33 20.01 3.27
CA THR A 359 9.87 19.48 4.53
C THR A 359 9.67 17.96 4.65
N TYR A 360 8.57 17.42 4.11
CA TYR A 360 8.29 16.00 4.22
C TYR A 360 9.24 15.16 3.38
N ILE A 361 9.62 15.60 2.18
CA ILE A 361 10.59 14.86 1.37
C ILE A 361 12.00 14.97 1.97
N GLU A 362 12.33 16.09 2.61
CA GLU A 362 13.60 16.25 3.32
C GLU A 362 13.73 15.27 4.50
N VAL A 363 12.65 15.08 5.27
CA VAL A 363 12.62 14.05 6.32
C VAL A 363 12.69 12.64 5.72
N TRP A 364 11.92 12.37 4.67
CA TRP A 364 11.85 11.05 4.03
C TRP A 364 13.22 10.52 3.60
N LYS A 365 14.08 11.36 3.00
CA LYS A 365 15.45 11.01 2.57
C LYS A 365 16.38 10.57 3.71
N THR A 366 16.06 10.92 4.96
CA THR A 366 16.93 10.62 6.10
C THR A 366 16.64 9.25 6.74
N LEU A 367 15.57 8.58 6.30
CA LEU A 367 15.04 7.38 6.93
C LEU A 367 15.47 6.12 6.16
N GLU A 368 15.39 4.96 6.81
CA GLU A 368 15.70 3.68 6.18
C GLU A 368 14.71 3.36 5.04
N HIS A 369 15.23 3.15 3.83
CA HIS A 369 14.44 2.90 2.62
C HIS A 369 14.23 1.41 2.32
N PHE A 370 15.12 0.54 2.80
CA PHE A 370 15.15 -0.88 2.47
C PHE A 370 15.15 -1.75 3.74
N PRO A 371 14.10 -1.66 4.57
CA PRO A 371 14.01 -2.46 5.79
C PRO A 371 14.02 -3.95 5.47
N VAL A 372 14.72 -4.71 6.30
CA VAL A 372 14.82 -6.19 6.20
C VAL A 372 13.99 -6.93 7.26
N ASN A 373 13.43 -6.20 8.22
CA ASN A 373 12.60 -6.78 9.28
C ASN A 373 11.21 -7.17 8.74
N ASP A 374 10.82 -8.43 8.92
CA ASP A 374 9.57 -9.00 8.40
C ASP A 374 8.32 -8.24 8.87
N GLU A 375 8.28 -7.77 10.13
CA GLU A 375 7.14 -7.01 10.63
C GLU A 375 7.05 -5.65 9.94
N VAL A 376 8.17 -4.96 9.79
CA VAL A 376 8.21 -3.65 9.12
C VAL A 376 7.75 -3.79 7.67
N ILE A 377 8.30 -4.75 6.93
CA ILE A 377 7.92 -5.02 5.54
C ILE A 377 6.42 -5.34 5.43
N ARG A 378 5.88 -6.15 6.35
CA ARG A 378 4.45 -6.49 6.39
C ARG A 378 3.56 -5.26 6.62
N ASN A 379 4.02 -4.29 7.40
CA ASN A 379 3.27 -3.05 7.66
C ASN A 379 3.66 -1.91 6.71
N LEU A 380 4.43 -2.18 5.64
CA LEU A 380 4.82 -1.19 4.64
C LEU A 380 4.32 -1.62 3.26
N PRO A 381 3.01 -1.51 2.97
CA PRO A 381 2.44 -2.01 1.71
C PRO A 381 2.82 -1.14 0.50
N VAL A 382 3.15 0.15 0.72
CA VAL A 382 3.73 1.04 -0.30
C VAL A 382 5.23 1.13 -0.03
N ARG A 383 6.03 0.55 -0.91
CA ARG A 383 7.51 0.50 -0.83
C ARG A 383 8.20 0.84 -2.15
N ASN A 384 7.44 1.01 -3.22
CA ASN A 384 7.92 1.38 -4.54
C ASN A 384 7.37 2.76 -4.95
N PRO A 385 7.90 3.89 -4.43
CA PRO A 385 7.34 5.21 -4.73
C PRO A 385 7.19 5.51 -6.23
N LEU A 386 8.12 5.04 -7.08
CA LEU A 386 8.12 5.33 -8.52
C LEU A 386 6.85 4.89 -9.26
N ILE A 387 6.21 3.79 -8.86
CA ILE A 387 4.97 3.36 -9.53
C ILE A 387 3.77 4.25 -9.17
N TRP A 388 3.88 5.08 -8.13
CA TRP A 388 2.81 5.96 -7.63
C TRP A 388 2.90 7.41 -8.14
N LEU A 389 3.99 7.77 -8.82
CA LEU A 389 4.23 9.10 -9.36
C LEU A 389 3.51 9.36 -10.68
#